data_AF-A0A7S1MSL6-F1
#
_entry.id   AF-A0A7S1MSL6-F1
#
_cell.length_a   1.000
_cell.length_b   1.000
_cell.length_c   1.000
_cell.angle_alpha   90.00
_cell.angle_beta   90.00
_cell.angle_gamma   90.00
#
_symmetry.space_group_name_H-M   'P 1'
#
loop_
_entity.id
_entity.type
_entity.pdbx_description
1 polymer ?
#
loop_
_entity_poly.entity_id
_entity_poly.type
_entity_poly.pdbx_seq_one_letter_code
_entity_poly.pdbx_strand_id
1 'polypeptide(L)'
;QLSRSGGASSAGLRAVRLVRGLAREDHSAALAQLAARMAAVSRVSEKAGDDPFAKVKGLITDMLDKLEKEAEEEATHKALCDKEMAEAKGKKQDKTTAIDKLSTKIDQQTSRVARLKGQIAALQKGLSELAKAQAEMDKLRQAEKGDFTSEEADMKLGIEGIKMALNVLRDYYGKSSETGAAAATGAGAGVIGLLEVVESDFSKGLAEMTAAEEAAQSEYDQETKENELERAAKEQDSKHKEREVGELEKAAAEAESDRSEEQSELDAVMDSLKTLEKDCVARPETFEERQARLEKELGGLREALSILEGEAVLLQRGERHSLRGVRAHRSVA
;
A
#
# COMPACT_ATOMS: atom_id res chain seq x y z
N GLN A 1 -29.09 78.26 43.67
CA GLN A 1 -28.86 77.78 42.30
C GLN A 1 -27.50 77.08 42.29
N LEU A 2 -27.47 75.75 42.37
CA LEU A 2 -26.31 74.87 42.18
C LEU A 2 -26.85 73.46 42.46
N SER A 3 -27.29 72.75 41.41
CA SER A 3 -27.53 71.29 41.36
C SER A 3 -28.56 70.99 40.26
N ARG A 4 -28.11 71.02 39.00
CA ARG A 4 -28.85 70.44 37.85
C ARG A 4 -27.94 69.83 36.78
N SER A 5 -26.61 69.93 36.92
CA SER A 5 -25.61 69.33 36.00
C SER A 5 -25.11 67.93 36.42
N GLY A 6 -25.50 67.42 37.60
CA GLY A 6 -24.92 66.21 38.19
C GLY A 6 -25.36 64.88 37.58
N GLY A 7 -26.51 64.82 36.91
CA GLY A 7 -27.06 63.58 36.33
C GLY A 7 -26.33 63.14 35.07
N ALA A 8 -26.29 64.01 34.05
CA ALA A 8 -25.63 63.74 32.77
C ALA A 8 -24.14 63.42 32.93
N SER A 9 -23.41 64.21 33.73
CA SER A 9 -21.98 64.00 34.00
C SER A 9 -21.70 62.62 34.65
N SER A 10 -22.68 62.01 35.32
CA SER A 10 -22.51 60.73 36.01
C SER A 10 -22.58 59.50 35.07
N ALA A 11 -23.44 59.50 34.05
CA ALA A 11 -23.56 58.41 33.07
C ALA A 11 -22.28 58.21 32.26
N GLY A 12 -21.76 59.31 31.70
CA GLY A 12 -20.56 59.28 30.84
C GLY A 12 -19.34 58.80 31.60
N LEU A 13 -19.19 59.25 32.85
CA LEU A 13 -18.12 58.78 33.74
C LEU A 13 -18.28 57.32 34.14
N ARG A 14 -19.52 56.82 34.34
CA ARG A 14 -19.78 55.39 34.59
C ARG A 14 -19.42 54.52 33.39
N ALA A 15 -19.90 54.87 32.20
CA ALA A 15 -19.57 54.16 30.97
C ALA A 15 -18.06 54.14 30.70
N VAL A 16 -17.37 55.26 30.86
CA VAL A 16 -15.90 55.34 30.75
C VAL A 16 -15.19 54.46 31.78
N ARG A 17 -15.67 54.39 33.03
CA ARG A 17 -15.10 53.52 34.06
C ARG A 17 -15.32 52.04 33.75
N LEU A 18 -16.50 51.68 33.24
CA LEU A 18 -16.82 50.31 32.84
C LEU A 18 -15.90 49.84 31.72
N VAL A 19 -15.82 50.59 30.62
CA VAL A 19 -14.93 50.27 29.48
C VAL A 19 -13.46 50.25 29.91
N ARG A 20 -13.04 51.14 30.81
CA ARG A 20 -11.68 51.11 31.39
C ARG A 20 -11.43 49.91 32.31
N GLY A 21 -12.46 49.42 32.99
CA GLY A 21 -12.41 48.21 33.81
C GLY A 21 -12.18 46.98 32.93
N LEU A 22 -13.03 46.81 31.91
CA LEU A 22 -12.93 45.74 30.91
C LEU A 22 -11.56 45.73 30.24
N ALA A 23 -11.07 46.90 29.82
CA ALA A 23 -9.75 47.04 29.22
C ALA A 23 -8.59 46.55 30.12
N ARG A 24 -8.74 46.68 31.45
CA ARG A 24 -7.72 46.22 32.41
C ARG A 24 -7.84 44.74 32.71
N GLU A 25 -9.07 44.25 32.78
CA GLU A 25 -9.38 42.87 33.11
C GLU A 25 -9.00 41.92 31.96
N ASP A 26 -9.30 42.32 30.72
CA ASP A 26 -9.04 41.51 29.52
C ASP A 26 -7.75 41.94 28.79
N HIS A 27 -6.94 42.82 29.40
CA HIS A 27 -5.71 43.38 28.84
C HIS A 27 -5.87 44.00 27.43
N SER A 28 -7.08 44.48 27.13
CA SER A 28 -7.46 44.97 25.81
C SER A 28 -6.97 46.40 25.56
N ALA A 29 -5.91 46.52 24.75
CA ALA A 29 -5.38 47.81 24.32
C ALA A 29 -6.42 48.62 23.51
N ALA A 30 -7.27 47.94 22.73
CA ALA A 30 -8.33 48.57 21.94
C ALA A 30 -9.40 49.20 22.85
N LEU A 31 -9.87 48.48 23.87
CA LEU A 31 -10.81 49.03 24.86
C LEU A 31 -10.17 50.14 25.70
N ALA A 32 -8.87 50.04 26.03
CA ALA A 32 -8.15 51.09 26.75
C ALA A 32 -8.11 52.40 25.93
N GLN A 33 -7.84 52.29 24.62
CA GLN A 33 -7.86 53.43 23.70
C GLN A 33 -9.28 54.01 23.53
N LEU A 34 -10.30 53.16 23.42
CA LEU A 34 -11.69 53.60 23.37
C LEU A 34 -12.07 54.38 24.64
N ALA A 35 -11.78 53.84 25.82
CA ALA A 35 -12.04 54.52 27.10
C ALA A 35 -11.33 55.88 27.21
N ALA A 36 -10.12 56.01 26.66
CA ALA A 36 -9.40 57.27 26.60
C ALA A 36 -10.06 58.29 25.65
N ARG A 37 -10.51 57.84 24.46
CA ARG A 37 -11.25 58.68 23.49
C ARG A 37 -12.60 59.14 24.05
N MET A 38 -13.35 58.23 24.66
CA MET A 38 -14.63 58.55 25.33
C MET A 38 -14.43 59.61 26.43
N ALA A 39 -13.37 59.48 27.25
CA ALA A 39 -13.05 60.46 28.29
C ALA A 39 -12.65 61.83 27.72
N ALA A 40 -11.93 61.86 26.60
CA ALA A 40 -11.54 63.10 25.93
C ALA A 40 -12.75 63.83 25.34
N VAL A 41 -13.63 63.11 24.63
CA VAL A 41 -14.87 63.67 24.06
C VAL A 41 -15.77 64.25 25.15
N SER A 42 -15.90 63.54 26.28
CA SER A 42 -16.71 63.99 27.42
C SER A 42 -16.20 65.29 28.05
N ARG A 43 -14.88 65.58 27.97
CA ARG A 43 -14.27 66.83 28.51
C ARG A 43 -14.32 68.00 27.53
N VAL A 44 -14.32 67.73 26.23
CA VAL A 44 -14.26 68.76 25.17
C VAL A 44 -15.65 69.28 24.81
N SER A 45 -16.66 68.41 24.76
CA SER A 45 -18.03 68.81 24.38
C SER A 45 -18.72 69.72 25.40
N GLU A 46 -18.31 69.72 26.68
CA GLU A 46 -18.79 70.70 27.68
C GLU A 46 -18.47 72.16 27.28
N LYS A 47 -17.53 72.39 26.36
CA LYS A 47 -17.10 73.73 25.91
C LYS A 47 -17.64 74.14 24.53
N ALA A 48 -18.16 73.20 23.73
CA ALA A 48 -18.43 73.40 22.31
C ALA A 48 -19.93 73.39 21.93
N GLY A 49 -20.85 73.10 22.85
CA GLY A 49 -22.30 73.08 22.59
C GLY A 49 -22.84 71.86 21.86
N ASP A 50 -21.97 70.91 21.45
CA ASP A 50 -22.36 69.61 20.88
C ASP A 50 -22.75 68.60 21.97
N ASP A 51 -23.67 67.66 21.65
CA ASP A 51 -24.04 66.55 22.55
C ASP A 51 -22.85 65.57 22.73
N PRO A 52 -22.21 65.53 23.92
CA PRO A 52 -21.10 64.62 24.20
C PRO A 52 -21.54 63.15 24.14
N PHE A 53 -22.78 62.85 24.52
CA PHE A 53 -23.28 61.49 24.68
C PHE A 53 -23.54 60.85 23.33
N ALA A 54 -24.04 61.61 22.35
CA ALA A 54 -24.20 61.13 20.98
C ALA A 54 -22.86 60.66 20.39
N LYS A 55 -21.78 61.42 20.58
CA LYS A 55 -20.44 61.06 20.09
C LYS A 55 -19.85 59.85 20.82
N VAL A 56 -20.03 59.77 22.14
CA VAL A 56 -19.56 58.63 22.95
C VAL A 56 -20.33 57.34 22.60
N LYS A 57 -21.64 57.42 22.36
CA LYS A 57 -22.45 56.31 21.86
C LYS A 57 -21.93 55.85 20.49
N GLY A 58 -21.71 56.77 19.56
CA GLY A 58 -21.11 56.47 18.26
C GLY A 58 -19.79 55.72 18.38
N LEU A 59 -18.87 56.15 19.25
CA LEU A 59 -17.60 55.45 19.49
C LEU A 59 -17.78 54.03 20.06
N ILE A 60 -18.78 53.80 20.92
CA ILE A 60 -19.10 52.46 21.43
C ILE A 60 -19.74 51.61 20.35
N THR A 61 -20.69 52.15 19.57
CA THR A 61 -21.32 51.48 18.43
C THR A 61 -20.27 51.07 17.39
N ASP A 62 -19.37 51.96 17.00
CA ASP A 62 -18.28 51.66 16.06
C ASP A 62 -17.38 50.53 16.57
N MET A 63 -17.13 50.46 17.89
CA MET A 63 -16.35 49.37 18.48
C MET A 63 -17.14 48.06 18.56
N LEU A 64 -18.43 48.12 18.86
CA LEU A 64 -19.33 46.96 18.81
C LEU A 64 -19.35 46.37 17.40
N ASP A 65 -19.59 47.18 16.38
CA ASP A 65 -19.62 46.75 14.97
C ASP A 65 -18.28 46.11 14.57
N LYS A 66 -17.16 46.69 15.03
CA LYS A 66 -15.82 46.14 14.79
C LYS A 66 -15.59 44.80 15.47
N LEU A 67 -15.96 44.66 16.74
CA LEU A 67 -15.79 43.41 17.49
C LEU A 67 -16.76 42.31 17.04
N GLU A 68 -17.98 42.67 16.63
CA GLU A 68 -18.93 41.73 16.02
C GLU A 68 -18.39 41.21 14.69
N LYS A 69 -17.84 42.08 13.85
CA LYS A 69 -17.18 41.68 12.60
C LYS A 69 -15.95 40.80 12.83
N GLU A 70 -15.10 41.14 13.81
CA GLU A 70 -13.94 40.31 14.17
C GLU A 70 -14.36 38.94 14.69
N ALA A 71 -15.46 38.85 15.44
CA ALA A 71 -16.02 37.57 15.90
C ALA A 71 -16.51 36.70 14.74
N GLU A 72 -17.17 37.29 13.74
CA GLU A 72 -17.60 36.58 12.52
C GLU A 72 -16.40 36.08 11.70
N GLU A 73 -15.39 36.94 11.49
CA GLU A 73 -14.15 36.57 10.79
C GLU A 73 -13.39 35.46 11.54
N GLU A 74 -13.35 35.48 12.87
CA GLU A 74 -12.70 34.45 13.65
C GLU A 74 -13.47 33.12 13.62
N ALA A 75 -14.80 33.15 13.72
CA ALA A 75 -15.65 31.97 13.64
C ALA A 75 -15.54 31.29 12.26
N THR A 76 -15.53 32.07 11.18
CA THR A 76 -15.34 31.56 9.81
C THR A 76 -13.94 31.00 9.62
N HIS A 77 -12.90 31.67 10.13
CA HIS A 77 -11.52 31.16 10.10
C HIS A 77 -11.39 29.84 10.87
N LYS A 78 -11.97 29.72 12.07
CA LYS A 78 -11.96 28.47 12.84
C LYS A 78 -12.66 27.34 12.09
N ALA A 79 -13.84 27.59 11.53
CA ALA A 79 -14.57 26.59 10.75
C ALA A 79 -13.75 26.10 9.55
N LEU A 80 -13.03 26.99 8.87
CA LEU A 80 -12.14 26.65 7.78
C LEU A 80 -10.95 25.82 8.28
N CYS A 81 -10.29 26.25 9.35
CA CYS A 81 -9.19 25.51 9.99
C CYS A 81 -9.58 24.09 10.39
N ASP A 82 -10.71 23.92 11.08
CA ASP A 82 -11.20 22.62 11.52
C ASP A 82 -11.48 21.70 10.32
N LYS A 83 -12.10 22.25 9.27
CA LYS A 83 -12.40 21.52 8.04
C LYS A 83 -11.14 21.09 7.30
N GLU A 84 -10.23 22.01 6.99
CA GLU A 84 -9.00 21.73 6.24
C GLU A 84 -8.10 20.74 7.01
N MET A 85 -8.01 20.88 8.34
CA MET A 85 -7.28 19.92 9.18
C MET A 85 -7.91 18.53 9.17
N ALA A 86 -9.24 18.43 9.21
CA ALA A 86 -9.94 17.15 9.13
C ALA A 86 -9.73 16.49 7.76
N GLU A 87 -9.89 17.24 6.67
CA GLU A 87 -9.66 16.74 5.31
C GLU A 87 -8.22 16.30 5.08
N ALA A 88 -7.24 17.08 5.55
CA ALA A 88 -5.84 16.75 5.40
C ALA A 88 -5.42 15.54 6.25
N LYS A 89 -5.98 15.38 7.46
CA LYS A 89 -5.80 14.15 8.27
C LYS A 89 -6.41 12.92 7.60
N GLY A 90 -7.59 13.07 7.02
CA GLY A 90 -8.23 12.00 6.23
C GLY A 90 -7.35 11.58 5.05
N LYS A 91 -6.93 12.54 4.23
CA LYS A 91 -5.99 12.30 3.10
C LYS A 91 -4.71 11.62 3.57
N LYS A 92 -4.09 12.08 4.67
CA LYS A 92 -2.91 11.44 5.24
C LYS A 92 -3.16 9.96 5.52
N GLN A 93 -4.25 9.64 6.21
CA GLN A 93 -4.58 8.26 6.56
C GLN A 93 -4.84 7.39 5.31
N ASP A 94 -5.59 7.91 4.34
CA ASP A 94 -5.89 7.21 3.10
C ASP A 94 -4.62 6.91 2.30
N LYS A 95 -3.73 7.90 2.17
CA LYS A 95 -2.44 7.79 1.48
C LYS A 95 -1.49 6.82 2.19
N THR A 96 -1.37 6.90 3.52
CA THR A 96 -0.60 5.92 4.30
C THR A 96 -1.14 4.50 4.08
N THR A 97 -2.47 4.32 4.13
CA THR A 97 -3.10 3.02 3.91
C THR A 97 -2.87 2.49 2.48
N ALA A 98 -2.89 3.36 1.47
CA ALA A 98 -2.60 3.00 0.09
C ALA A 98 -1.15 2.55 -0.07
N ILE A 99 -0.19 3.28 0.50
CA ILE A 99 1.24 2.94 0.50
C ILE A 99 1.47 1.57 1.17
N ASP A 100 0.87 1.33 2.33
CA ASP A 100 1.01 0.06 3.06
C ASP A 100 0.49 -1.13 2.22
N LYS A 101 -0.65 -0.95 1.55
CA LYS A 101 -1.22 -1.96 0.65
C LYS A 101 -0.32 -2.23 -0.55
N LEU A 102 0.20 -1.18 -1.19
CA LEU A 102 1.12 -1.30 -2.33
C LEU A 102 2.42 -1.98 -1.90
N SER A 103 3.00 -1.59 -0.77
CA SER A 103 4.21 -2.22 -0.20
C SER A 103 3.99 -3.71 0.04
N THR A 104 2.88 -4.08 0.68
CA THR A 104 2.53 -5.49 0.91
C THR A 104 2.40 -6.27 -0.40
N LYS A 105 1.79 -5.67 -1.43
CA LYS A 105 1.64 -6.29 -2.75
C LYS A 105 3.00 -6.50 -3.44
N ILE A 106 3.89 -5.51 -3.37
CA ILE A 106 5.27 -5.58 -3.90
C ILE A 106 6.03 -6.73 -3.22
N ASP A 107 5.94 -6.84 -1.90
CA ASP A 107 6.61 -7.90 -1.13
C ASP A 107 6.10 -9.30 -1.53
N GLN A 108 4.78 -9.45 -1.67
CA GLN A 108 4.15 -10.70 -2.11
C GLN A 108 4.60 -11.09 -3.52
N GLN A 109 4.58 -10.15 -4.47
CA GLN A 109 5.00 -10.38 -5.85
C GLN A 109 6.48 -10.74 -5.93
N THR A 110 7.35 -9.99 -5.23
CA THR A 110 8.79 -10.23 -5.20
C THR A 110 9.13 -11.59 -4.57
N SER A 111 8.44 -11.97 -3.50
CA SER A 111 8.59 -13.29 -2.87
C SER A 111 8.17 -14.42 -3.82
N ARG A 112 7.07 -14.24 -4.56
CA ARG A 112 6.63 -15.21 -5.57
C ARG A 112 7.63 -15.33 -6.72
N VAL A 113 8.19 -14.21 -7.19
CA VAL A 113 9.26 -14.18 -8.20
C VAL A 113 10.47 -14.98 -7.72
N ALA A 114 10.95 -14.75 -6.49
CA ALA A 114 12.09 -15.48 -5.95
C ALA A 114 11.83 -16.99 -5.89
N ARG A 115 10.63 -17.40 -5.44
CA ARG A 115 10.23 -18.80 -5.42
C ARG A 115 10.20 -19.42 -6.81
N LEU A 116 9.60 -18.74 -7.78
CA LEU A 116 9.52 -19.23 -9.17
C LEU A 116 10.89 -19.35 -9.81
N LYS A 117 11.80 -18.37 -9.60
CA LYS A 117 13.19 -18.47 -10.07
C LYS A 117 13.92 -19.67 -9.48
N GLY A 118 13.70 -19.98 -8.19
CA GLY A 118 14.21 -21.20 -7.58
C GLY A 118 13.67 -22.49 -8.22
N GLN A 119 12.36 -22.53 -8.52
CA GLN A 119 11.74 -23.65 -9.22
C GLN A 119 12.27 -23.82 -10.65
N ILE A 120 12.45 -22.73 -11.40
CA ILE A 120 13.05 -22.74 -12.74
C ILE A 120 14.47 -23.31 -12.68
N ALA A 121 15.30 -22.87 -11.74
CA ALA A 121 16.66 -23.39 -11.58
C ALA A 121 16.68 -24.90 -11.27
N ALA A 122 15.74 -25.37 -10.43
CA ALA A 122 15.60 -26.80 -10.14
C ALA A 122 15.16 -27.61 -11.38
N LEU A 123 14.22 -27.09 -12.18
CA LEU A 123 13.80 -27.70 -13.43
C LEU A 123 14.94 -27.77 -14.46
N GLN A 124 15.70 -26.69 -14.61
CA GLN A 124 16.87 -26.63 -15.50
C GLN A 124 17.95 -27.63 -15.07
N LYS A 125 18.20 -27.77 -13.76
CA LYS A 125 19.09 -28.80 -13.23
C LYS A 125 18.58 -30.20 -13.58
N GLY A 126 17.29 -30.48 -13.33
CA GLY A 126 16.66 -31.75 -13.66
C GLY A 126 16.70 -32.08 -15.15
N LEU A 127 16.57 -31.08 -16.04
CA LEU A 127 16.74 -31.25 -17.49
C LEU A 127 18.18 -31.63 -17.86
N SER A 128 19.17 -31.02 -17.21
CA SER A 128 20.59 -31.37 -17.43
C SER A 128 20.91 -32.79 -16.93
N GLU A 129 20.37 -33.19 -15.79
CA GLU A 129 20.55 -34.54 -15.25
C GLU A 129 19.88 -35.58 -16.16
N LEU A 130 18.66 -35.32 -16.62
CA LEU A 130 17.94 -36.19 -17.55
C LEU A 130 18.69 -36.35 -18.88
N ALA A 131 19.24 -35.26 -19.43
CA ALA A 131 20.03 -35.31 -20.65
C ALA A 131 21.32 -36.13 -20.49
N LYS A 132 21.97 -36.06 -19.32
CA LYS A 132 23.15 -36.89 -19.02
C LYS A 132 22.78 -38.36 -18.86
N ALA A 133 21.67 -38.65 -18.17
CA ALA A 133 21.18 -40.01 -18.01
C ALA A 133 20.88 -40.65 -19.38
N GLN A 134 20.16 -39.93 -20.25
CA GLN A 134 19.90 -40.40 -21.60
C GLN A 134 21.19 -40.66 -22.39
N ALA A 135 22.17 -39.75 -22.33
CA ALA A 135 23.43 -39.93 -23.04
C ALA A 135 24.23 -41.17 -22.58
N GLU A 136 24.21 -41.50 -21.28
CA GLU A 136 24.83 -42.72 -20.78
C GLU A 136 24.02 -43.97 -21.20
N MET A 137 22.69 -43.92 -21.21
CA MET A 137 21.87 -45.01 -21.73
C MET A 137 22.12 -45.27 -23.22
N ASP A 138 22.17 -44.22 -24.04
CA ASP A 138 22.44 -44.31 -25.47
C ASP A 138 23.80 -44.99 -25.72
N LYS A 139 24.80 -44.65 -24.90
CA LYS A 139 26.14 -45.22 -24.97
C LYS A 139 26.17 -46.69 -24.56
N LEU A 140 25.47 -47.06 -23.49
CA LEU A 140 25.35 -48.46 -23.05
C LEU A 140 24.62 -49.30 -24.11
N ARG A 141 23.49 -48.81 -24.65
CA ARG A 141 22.76 -49.49 -25.72
C ARG A 141 23.61 -49.68 -26.98
N GLN A 142 24.42 -48.69 -27.35
CA GLN A 142 25.36 -48.82 -28.48
C GLN A 142 26.43 -49.89 -28.23
N ALA A 143 26.97 -49.96 -27.00
CA ALA A 143 27.96 -50.97 -26.63
C ALA A 143 27.35 -52.38 -26.63
N GLU A 144 26.23 -52.56 -25.92
CA GLU A 144 25.54 -53.84 -25.79
C GLU A 144 25.07 -54.38 -27.15
N LYS A 145 24.53 -53.52 -28.02
CA LYS A 145 24.17 -53.92 -29.39
C LYS A 145 25.38 -54.33 -30.22
N GLY A 146 26.51 -53.66 -30.03
CA GLY A 146 27.78 -54.01 -30.67
C GLY A 146 28.25 -55.40 -30.26
N ASP A 147 28.28 -55.66 -28.97
CA ASP A 147 28.66 -56.96 -28.39
C ASP A 147 27.70 -58.06 -28.87
N PHE A 148 26.39 -57.84 -28.78
CA PHE A 148 25.38 -58.75 -29.29
C PHE A 148 25.60 -59.10 -30.77
N THR A 149 25.83 -58.10 -31.63
CA THR A 149 26.03 -58.33 -33.07
C THR A 149 27.26 -59.22 -33.33
N SER A 150 28.33 -59.03 -32.55
CA SER A 150 29.54 -59.85 -32.65
C SER A 150 29.29 -61.28 -32.16
N GLU A 151 28.71 -61.43 -30.97
CA GLU A 151 28.43 -62.73 -30.36
C GLU A 151 27.40 -63.53 -31.17
N GLU A 152 26.40 -62.87 -31.74
CA GLU A 152 25.40 -63.50 -32.63
C GLU A 152 26.07 -64.09 -33.88
N ALA A 153 27.01 -63.37 -34.49
CA ALA A 153 27.75 -63.85 -35.64
C ALA A 153 28.63 -65.06 -35.28
N ASP A 154 29.35 -65.00 -34.17
CA ASP A 154 30.21 -66.09 -33.70
C ASP A 154 29.41 -67.34 -33.34
N MET A 155 28.26 -67.18 -32.68
CA MET A 155 27.34 -68.28 -32.36
C MET A 155 26.79 -68.93 -33.64
N LYS A 156 26.37 -68.13 -34.63
CA LYS A 156 25.89 -68.64 -35.93
C LYS A 156 26.98 -69.42 -36.66
N LEU A 157 28.19 -68.87 -36.75
CA LEU A 157 29.35 -69.54 -37.35
C LEU A 157 29.69 -70.85 -36.61
N GLY A 158 29.64 -70.84 -35.27
CA GLY A 158 29.83 -72.02 -34.44
C GLY A 158 28.81 -73.13 -34.74
N ILE A 159 27.52 -72.78 -34.79
CA ILE A 159 26.44 -73.71 -35.15
C ILE A 159 26.65 -74.29 -36.56
N GLU A 160 26.98 -73.46 -37.54
CA GLU A 160 27.27 -73.93 -38.91
C GLU A 160 28.47 -74.87 -38.96
N GLY A 161 29.54 -74.54 -38.22
CA GLY A 161 30.73 -75.39 -38.07
C GLY A 161 30.40 -76.77 -37.49
N ILE A 162 29.61 -76.80 -36.41
CA ILE A 162 29.19 -78.06 -35.77
C ILE A 162 28.30 -78.88 -36.72
N LYS A 163 27.37 -78.24 -37.43
CA LYS A 163 26.53 -78.90 -38.44
C LYS A 163 27.35 -79.54 -39.55
N MET A 164 28.36 -78.84 -40.07
CA MET A 164 29.27 -79.38 -41.08
C MET A 164 30.06 -80.59 -40.54
N ALA A 165 30.59 -80.50 -39.31
CA ALA A 165 31.29 -81.61 -38.67
C ALA A 165 30.39 -82.83 -38.45
N LEU A 166 29.17 -82.62 -37.97
CA LEU A 166 28.15 -83.66 -37.80
C LEU A 166 27.84 -84.36 -39.13
N ASN A 167 27.69 -83.61 -40.23
CA ASN A 167 27.45 -84.19 -41.55
C ASN A 167 28.62 -85.08 -42.01
N VAL A 168 29.86 -84.61 -41.89
CA VAL A 168 31.06 -85.40 -42.25
C VAL A 168 31.18 -86.66 -41.39
N LEU A 169 30.94 -86.56 -40.08
CA LEU A 169 31.01 -87.71 -39.17
C LEU A 169 29.90 -88.73 -39.46
N ARG A 170 28.67 -88.28 -39.70
CA ARG A 170 27.55 -89.16 -40.09
C ARG A 170 27.84 -89.86 -41.42
N ASP A 171 28.37 -89.16 -42.41
CA ASP A 171 28.75 -89.75 -43.70
C ASP A 171 29.85 -90.81 -43.56
N TYR A 172 30.86 -90.56 -42.72
CA TYR A 172 31.98 -91.47 -42.50
C TYR A 172 31.56 -92.73 -41.73
N TYR A 173 30.89 -92.56 -40.59
CA TYR A 173 30.48 -93.68 -39.74
C TYR A 173 29.24 -94.41 -40.27
N GLY A 174 28.36 -93.74 -41.02
CA GLY A 174 27.20 -94.34 -41.69
C GLY A 174 27.62 -95.35 -42.76
N LYS A 175 28.61 -95.01 -43.60
CA LYS A 175 29.17 -95.92 -44.63
C LYS A 175 29.93 -97.12 -44.04
N SER A 176 30.47 -96.99 -42.82
CA SER A 176 31.12 -98.10 -42.10
C SER A 176 30.13 -99.18 -41.63
N SER A 177 28.84 -98.85 -41.47
CA SER A 177 27.83 -99.81 -41.04
C SER A 177 27.39 -100.78 -42.16
N GLU A 178 27.45 -100.35 -43.42
CA GLU A 178 27.10 -101.17 -44.59
C GLU A 178 28.19 -102.19 -44.97
N THR A 179 29.43 -102.01 -44.50
CA THR A 179 30.60 -102.85 -44.87
C THR A 179 31.02 -103.86 -43.79
N GLY A 180 30.28 -103.97 -42.68
CA GLY A 180 30.51 -105.00 -41.65
C GLY A 180 31.74 -104.78 -40.76
N ALA A 181 32.34 -103.58 -40.75
CA ALA A 181 33.45 -103.26 -39.87
C ALA A 181 32.98 -102.92 -38.45
N ALA A 182 33.58 -103.55 -37.43
CA ALA A 182 33.32 -103.32 -36.00
C ALA A 182 33.57 -101.88 -35.50
N ALA A 183 34.08 -100.99 -36.35
CA ALA A 183 34.39 -99.59 -36.03
C ALA A 183 33.16 -98.71 -35.77
N ALA A 184 31.96 -99.15 -36.15
CA ALA A 184 30.72 -98.36 -36.07
C ALA A 184 29.97 -98.42 -34.72
N THR A 185 30.39 -99.23 -33.73
CA THR A 185 29.47 -99.64 -32.64
C THR A 185 29.76 -99.09 -31.23
N GLY A 186 30.43 -97.95 -31.08
CA GLY A 186 30.42 -97.28 -29.75
C GLY A 186 31.04 -95.89 -29.70
N ALA A 187 32.26 -95.73 -30.20
CA ALA A 187 32.99 -94.45 -30.08
C ALA A 187 32.44 -93.36 -31.02
N GLY A 188 32.17 -93.68 -32.29
CA GLY A 188 31.65 -92.70 -33.27
C GLY A 188 30.24 -92.18 -32.95
N ALA A 189 29.35 -93.06 -32.47
CA ALA A 189 28.01 -92.67 -32.02
C ALA A 189 28.06 -91.72 -30.81
N GLY A 190 28.98 -91.94 -29.87
CA GLY A 190 29.17 -91.07 -28.72
C GLY A 190 29.65 -89.66 -29.10
N VAL A 191 30.59 -89.55 -30.06
CA VAL A 191 31.09 -88.25 -30.55
C VAL A 191 30.00 -87.48 -31.32
N ILE A 192 29.23 -88.16 -32.16
CA ILE A 192 28.08 -87.55 -32.86
C ILE A 192 27.06 -87.03 -31.84
N GLY A 193 26.68 -87.87 -30.87
CA GLY A 193 25.72 -87.47 -29.83
C GLY A 193 26.20 -86.28 -28.98
N LEU A 194 27.50 -86.22 -28.65
CA LEU A 194 28.07 -85.07 -27.96
C LEU A 194 28.01 -83.79 -28.82
N LEU A 195 28.35 -83.88 -30.10
CA LEU A 195 28.26 -82.72 -31.01
C LEU A 195 26.81 -82.28 -31.27
N GLU A 196 25.85 -83.20 -31.27
CA GLU A 196 24.41 -82.86 -31.34
C GLU A 196 23.95 -82.11 -30.08
N VAL A 197 24.42 -82.51 -28.90
CA VAL A 197 24.17 -81.77 -27.65
C VAL A 197 24.79 -80.38 -27.73
N VAL A 198 26.04 -80.26 -28.19
CA VAL A 198 26.69 -78.95 -28.35
C VAL A 198 25.95 -78.08 -29.38
N GLU A 199 25.52 -78.62 -30.52
CA GLU A 199 24.70 -77.87 -31.49
C GLU A 199 23.41 -77.33 -30.87
N SER A 200 22.72 -78.18 -30.09
CA SER A 200 21.51 -77.80 -29.36
C SER A 200 21.79 -76.71 -28.33
N ASP A 201 22.89 -76.81 -27.58
CA ASP A 201 23.27 -75.82 -26.56
C ASP A 201 23.61 -74.46 -27.19
N PHE A 202 24.37 -74.44 -28.30
CA PHE A 202 24.65 -73.22 -29.06
C PHE A 202 23.37 -72.61 -29.66
N SER A 203 22.49 -73.44 -30.22
CA SER A 203 21.21 -72.97 -30.79
C SER A 203 20.29 -72.38 -29.72
N LYS A 204 20.26 -73.01 -28.54
CA LYS A 204 19.52 -72.51 -27.38
C LYS A 204 20.13 -71.21 -26.85
N GLY A 205 21.46 -71.15 -26.71
CA GLY A 205 22.18 -69.95 -26.28
C GLY A 205 21.95 -68.77 -27.22
N LEU A 206 21.98 -69.00 -28.54
CA LEU A 206 21.64 -67.97 -29.53
C LEU A 206 20.22 -67.45 -29.34
N ALA A 207 19.23 -68.33 -29.16
CA ALA A 207 17.85 -67.94 -28.93
C ALA A 207 17.66 -67.15 -27.63
N GLU A 208 18.31 -67.56 -26.55
CA GLU A 208 18.29 -66.85 -25.26
C GLU A 208 18.93 -65.46 -25.38
N MET A 209 20.07 -65.36 -26.07
CA MET A 209 20.76 -64.10 -26.30
C MET A 209 19.95 -63.15 -27.19
N THR A 210 19.31 -63.65 -28.25
CA THR A 210 18.41 -62.83 -29.10
C THR A 210 17.21 -62.33 -28.29
N ALA A 211 16.60 -63.17 -27.47
CA ALA A 211 15.49 -62.77 -26.61
C ALA A 211 15.92 -61.71 -25.58
N ALA A 212 17.13 -61.83 -25.02
CA ALA A 212 17.69 -60.84 -24.10
C ALA A 212 17.94 -59.49 -24.79
N GLU A 213 18.47 -59.48 -26.01
CA GLU A 213 18.66 -58.24 -26.79
C GLU A 213 17.33 -57.57 -27.13
N GLU A 214 16.32 -58.34 -27.56
CA GLU A 214 14.99 -57.79 -27.84
C GLU A 214 14.35 -57.16 -26.60
N ALA A 215 14.50 -57.80 -25.43
CA ALA A 215 14.05 -57.25 -24.16
C ALA A 215 14.79 -55.95 -23.80
N ALA A 216 16.12 -55.94 -23.88
CA ALA A 216 16.94 -54.77 -23.58
C ALA A 216 16.66 -53.60 -24.53
N GLN A 217 16.43 -53.86 -25.82
CA GLN A 217 16.02 -52.84 -26.78
C GLN A 217 14.63 -52.28 -26.45
N SER A 218 13.68 -53.15 -26.08
CA SER A 218 12.33 -52.71 -25.70
C SER A 218 12.33 -51.84 -24.43
N GLU A 219 13.11 -52.21 -23.42
CA GLU A 219 13.26 -51.42 -22.18
C GLU A 219 13.87 -50.06 -22.47
N TYR A 220 14.96 -50.02 -23.25
CA TYR A 220 15.59 -48.77 -23.69
C TYR A 220 14.63 -47.86 -24.46
N ASP A 221 13.86 -48.42 -25.40
CA ASP A 221 12.89 -47.66 -26.19
C ASP A 221 11.75 -47.10 -25.32
N GLN A 222 11.36 -47.83 -24.28
CA GLN A 222 10.37 -47.38 -23.32
C GLN A 222 10.91 -46.23 -22.46
N GLU A 223 12.04 -46.42 -21.78
CA GLU A 223 12.63 -45.38 -20.93
C GLU A 223 12.98 -44.12 -21.74
N THR A 224 13.47 -44.28 -22.97
CA THR A 224 13.77 -43.13 -23.85
C THR A 224 12.52 -42.30 -24.12
N LYS A 225 11.38 -42.95 -24.40
CA LYS A 225 10.10 -42.24 -24.59
C LYS A 225 9.63 -41.57 -23.30
N GLU A 226 9.76 -42.23 -22.17
CA GLU A 226 9.40 -41.66 -20.86
C GLU A 226 10.26 -40.42 -20.56
N ASN A 227 11.56 -40.50 -20.80
CA ASN A 227 12.50 -39.38 -20.67
C ASN A 227 12.17 -38.23 -21.62
N GLU A 228 11.79 -38.51 -22.86
CA GLU A 228 11.35 -37.48 -23.81
C GLU A 228 10.10 -36.73 -23.33
N LEU A 229 9.11 -37.47 -22.83
CA LEU A 229 7.88 -36.89 -22.29
C LEU A 229 8.15 -36.07 -21.02
N GLU A 230 8.97 -36.60 -20.10
CA GLU A 230 9.37 -35.89 -18.89
C GLU A 230 10.14 -34.61 -19.21
N ARG A 231 11.06 -34.68 -20.18
CA ARG A 231 11.81 -33.52 -20.69
C ARG A 231 10.85 -32.46 -21.23
N ALA A 232 9.92 -32.85 -22.11
CA ALA A 232 8.97 -31.93 -22.71
C ALA A 232 8.09 -31.25 -21.65
N ALA A 233 7.62 -32.01 -20.65
CA ALA A 233 6.83 -31.50 -19.53
C ALA A 233 7.64 -30.48 -18.70
N LYS A 234 8.88 -30.81 -18.32
CA LYS A 234 9.77 -29.91 -17.56
C LYS A 234 10.11 -28.64 -18.34
N GLU A 235 10.35 -28.74 -19.65
CA GLU A 235 10.62 -27.57 -20.51
C GLU A 235 9.41 -26.64 -20.62
N GLN A 236 8.21 -27.20 -20.81
CA GLN A 236 6.98 -26.41 -20.85
C GLN A 236 6.73 -25.72 -19.51
N ASP A 237 6.92 -26.43 -18.40
CA ASP A 237 6.72 -25.89 -17.06
C ASP A 237 7.72 -24.76 -16.76
N SER A 238 8.99 -24.91 -17.13
CA SER A 238 9.99 -23.83 -17.04
C SER A 238 9.55 -22.59 -17.83
N LYS A 239 9.12 -22.77 -19.09
CA LYS A 239 8.66 -21.65 -19.93
C LYS A 239 7.44 -20.94 -19.35
N HIS A 240 6.49 -21.68 -18.79
CA HIS A 240 5.32 -21.08 -18.16
C HIS A 240 5.71 -20.25 -16.93
N LYS A 241 6.57 -20.81 -16.06
CA LYS A 241 7.08 -20.10 -14.88
C LYS A 241 7.92 -18.87 -15.25
N GLU A 242 8.72 -18.94 -16.32
CA GLU A 242 9.49 -17.78 -16.82
C GLU A 242 8.57 -16.63 -17.26
N ARG A 243 7.46 -16.94 -17.94
CA ARG A 243 6.46 -15.92 -18.31
C ARG A 243 5.81 -15.32 -17.07
N GLU A 244 5.42 -16.16 -16.12
CA GLU A 244 4.81 -15.71 -14.86
C GLU A 244 5.77 -14.81 -14.05
N VAL A 245 7.07 -15.15 -14.01
CA VAL A 245 8.11 -14.28 -13.42
C VAL A 245 8.10 -12.91 -14.10
N GLY A 246 8.14 -12.86 -15.43
CA GLY A 246 8.15 -11.59 -16.17
C GLY A 246 6.88 -10.75 -15.94
N GLU A 247 5.71 -11.38 -15.82
CA GLU A 247 4.45 -10.70 -15.50
C GLU A 247 4.45 -10.14 -14.07
N LEU A 248 4.91 -10.91 -13.09
CA LEU A 248 4.99 -10.48 -11.70
C LEU A 248 6.03 -9.38 -11.49
N GLU A 249 7.17 -9.44 -12.18
CA GLU A 249 8.20 -8.38 -12.13
C GLU A 249 7.66 -7.06 -12.70
N LYS A 250 6.93 -7.10 -13.81
CA LYS A 250 6.25 -5.91 -14.35
C LYS A 250 5.23 -5.35 -13.37
N ALA A 251 4.37 -6.21 -12.83
CA ALA A 251 3.34 -5.79 -11.90
C ALA A 251 3.93 -5.22 -10.58
N ALA A 252 5.08 -5.72 -10.14
CA ALA A 252 5.81 -5.17 -9.00
C ALA A 252 6.42 -3.81 -9.32
N ALA A 253 6.98 -3.63 -10.53
CA ALA A 253 7.53 -2.35 -10.96
C ALA A 253 6.44 -1.27 -11.14
N GLU A 254 5.27 -1.63 -11.66
CA GLU A 254 4.10 -0.75 -11.73
C GLU A 254 3.64 -0.34 -10.32
N ALA A 255 3.48 -1.30 -9.41
CA ALA A 255 3.10 -1.01 -8.03
C ALA A 255 4.13 -0.16 -7.28
N GLU A 256 5.42 -0.31 -7.58
CA GLU A 256 6.51 0.51 -7.05
C GLU A 256 6.37 1.98 -7.52
N SER A 257 6.05 2.19 -8.80
CA SER A 257 5.77 3.51 -9.36
C SER A 257 4.58 4.16 -8.66
N ASP A 258 3.46 3.44 -8.57
CA ASP A 258 2.25 3.91 -7.89
C ASP A 258 2.56 4.28 -6.43
N ARG A 259 3.34 3.44 -5.72
CA ARG A 259 3.72 3.71 -4.33
C ARG A 259 4.54 4.99 -4.20
N SER A 260 5.44 5.24 -5.15
CA SER A 260 6.26 6.46 -5.16
C SER A 260 5.43 7.72 -5.41
N GLU A 261 4.41 7.64 -6.26
CA GLU A 261 3.48 8.74 -6.52
C GLU A 261 2.64 9.02 -5.25
N GLU A 262 2.06 7.98 -4.65
CA GLU A 262 1.31 8.06 -3.39
C GLU A 262 2.15 8.63 -2.24
N GLN A 263 3.43 8.24 -2.15
CA GLN A 263 4.36 8.81 -1.17
C GLN A 263 4.61 10.30 -1.40
N SER A 264 4.78 10.72 -2.65
CA SER A 264 4.98 12.14 -2.99
C SER A 264 3.76 12.98 -2.62
N GLU A 265 2.55 12.45 -2.82
CA GLU A 265 1.31 13.10 -2.39
C GLU A 265 1.16 13.12 -0.86
N LEU A 266 1.52 12.04 -0.17
CA LEU A 266 1.54 12.00 1.30
C LEU A 266 2.48 13.07 1.87
N ASP A 267 3.67 13.23 1.30
CA ASP A 267 4.64 14.24 1.72
C ASP A 267 4.07 15.65 1.55
N ALA A 268 3.42 15.93 0.41
CA ALA A 268 2.75 17.21 0.17
C ALA A 268 1.58 17.47 1.16
N VAL A 269 0.82 16.44 1.52
CA VAL A 269 -0.23 16.52 2.56
C VAL A 269 0.38 16.80 3.94
N MET A 270 1.50 16.16 4.28
CA MET A 270 2.20 16.37 5.54
C MET A 270 2.73 17.81 5.67
N ASP A 271 3.28 18.37 4.59
CA ASP A 271 3.71 19.77 4.54
C ASP A 271 2.53 20.75 4.67
N SER A 272 1.40 20.44 4.03
CA SER A 272 0.16 21.21 4.14
C SER A 272 -0.37 21.18 5.59
N LEU A 273 -0.39 20.00 6.23
CA LEU A 273 -0.77 19.85 7.64
C LEU A 273 0.13 20.68 8.56
N LYS A 274 1.44 20.67 8.34
CA LYS A 274 2.39 21.45 9.14
C LYS A 274 2.15 22.95 9.01
N THR A 275 1.71 23.41 7.85
CA THR A 275 1.36 24.82 7.62
C THR A 275 0.04 25.16 8.31
N LEU A 276 -0.99 24.33 8.15
CA LEU A 276 -2.26 24.48 8.84
C LEU A 276 -2.10 24.45 10.38
N GLU A 277 -1.26 23.59 10.93
CA GLU A 277 -0.97 23.56 12.37
C GLU A 277 -0.37 24.88 12.86
N LYS A 278 0.52 25.50 12.09
CA LYS A 278 1.08 26.82 12.43
C LYS A 278 0.02 27.91 12.39
N ASP A 279 -0.81 27.94 11.36
CA ASP A 279 -1.76 29.04 11.14
C ASP A 279 -3.00 28.94 12.05
N CYS A 280 -3.41 27.71 12.37
CA CYS A 280 -4.64 27.40 13.10
C CYS A 280 -4.43 27.09 14.59
N VAL A 281 -3.28 26.50 14.98
CA VAL A 281 -3.07 26.01 16.37
C VAL A 281 -1.97 26.79 17.10
N ALA A 282 -0.93 27.26 16.42
CA ALA A 282 0.23 27.93 17.06
C ALA A 282 -0.04 29.39 17.49
N ARG A 283 -1.28 29.71 17.89
CA ARG A 283 -1.63 30.99 18.51
C ARG A 283 -1.53 30.86 20.04
N PRO A 284 -1.08 31.91 20.74
CA PRO A 284 -0.84 31.86 22.19
C PRO A 284 -2.12 31.69 23.04
N GLU A 285 -3.29 31.94 22.46
CA GLU A 285 -4.60 31.73 23.08
C GLU A 285 -5.39 30.74 22.22
N THR A 286 -6.26 29.94 22.82
CA THR A 286 -7.19 29.07 22.11
C THR A 286 -8.35 29.87 21.50
N PHE A 287 -9.04 29.31 20.51
CA PHE A 287 -10.25 29.96 19.96
C PHE A 287 -11.32 30.17 21.05
N GLU A 288 -11.49 29.19 21.95
CA GLU A 288 -12.48 29.27 23.02
C GLU A 288 -12.17 30.43 23.99
N GLU A 289 -10.90 30.62 24.34
CA GLU A 289 -10.46 31.75 25.17
C GLU A 289 -10.66 33.10 24.47
N ARG A 290 -10.40 33.18 23.15
CA ARG A 290 -10.62 34.40 22.37
C ARG A 290 -12.09 34.73 22.20
N GLN A 291 -12.93 33.73 21.94
CA GLN A 291 -14.38 33.89 21.86
C GLN A 291 -14.95 34.36 23.20
N ALA A 292 -14.55 33.75 24.31
CA ALA A 292 -15.01 34.15 25.64
C ALA A 292 -14.62 35.60 25.98
N ARG A 293 -13.41 36.03 25.59
CA ARG A 293 -13.00 37.44 25.72
C ARG A 293 -13.89 38.34 24.86
N LEU A 294 -14.06 38.05 23.57
CA LEU A 294 -14.87 38.87 22.66
C LEU A 294 -16.32 38.99 23.17
N GLU A 295 -16.93 37.92 23.66
CA GLU A 295 -18.27 37.95 24.25
C GLU A 295 -18.36 38.86 25.47
N LYS A 296 -17.34 38.84 26.33
CA LYS A 296 -17.23 39.72 27.50
C LYS A 296 -17.04 41.19 27.11
N GLU A 297 -16.19 41.47 26.12
CA GLU A 297 -15.98 42.81 25.59
C GLU A 297 -17.28 43.37 24.96
N LEU A 298 -17.95 42.57 24.12
CA LEU A 298 -19.24 42.92 23.50
C LEU A 298 -20.33 43.14 24.55
N GLY A 299 -20.46 42.24 25.54
CA GLY A 299 -21.43 42.37 26.62
C GLY A 299 -21.21 43.64 27.44
N GLY A 300 -19.96 43.92 27.80
CA GLY A 300 -19.59 45.11 28.56
C GLY A 300 -19.75 46.43 27.78
N LEU A 301 -19.50 46.42 26.47
CA LEU A 301 -19.78 47.59 25.61
C LEU A 301 -21.28 47.83 25.41
N ARG A 302 -22.09 46.77 25.27
CA ARG A 302 -23.57 46.86 25.25
C ARG A 302 -24.11 47.41 26.57
N GLU A 303 -23.56 46.99 27.70
CA GLU A 303 -23.89 47.55 29.02
C GLU A 303 -23.50 49.04 29.11
N ALA A 304 -22.30 49.40 28.64
CA ALA A 304 -21.86 50.79 28.59
C ALA A 304 -22.79 51.67 27.73
N LEU A 305 -23.26 51.15 26.59
CA LEU A 305 -24.22 51.82 25.72
C LEU A 305 -25.58 52.00 26.42
N SER A 306 -26.07 50.95 27.10
CA SER A 306 -27.34 50.98 27.85
C SER A 306 -27.32 52.01 28.98
N ILE A 307 -26.20 52.15 29.71
CA ILE A 307 -26.03 53.20 30.74
C ILE A 307 -26.18 54.60 30.13
N LEU A 308 -25.64 54.82 28.92
CA LEU A 308 -25.73 56.11 28.22
C LEU A 308 -27.14 56.36 27.64
N GLU A 309 -27.93 55.32 27.38
CA GLU A 309 -29.30 55.42 26.88
C GLU A 309 -30.33 55.61 28.00
N GLY A 310 -30.25 54.84 29.08
CA GLY A 310 -31.18 54.91 30.21
C GLY A 310 -31.19 56.27 30.91
N GLU A 311 -30.04 56.97 30.95
CA GLU A 311 -29.96 58.32 31.51
C GLU A 311 -30.34 59.43 30.51
N ALA A 312 -30.17 59.20 29.19
CA ALA A 312 -30.66 60.14 28.17
C ALA A 312 -32.19 60.26 28.20
N VAL A 313 -32.90 59.16 28.48
CA VAL A 313 -34.35 59.13 28.68
C VAL A 313 -34.78 59.91 29.94
N LEU A 314 -34.00 59.83 31.03
CA LEU A 314 -34.27 60.57 32.27
C LEU A 314 -34.05 62.08 32.11
N LEU A 315 -33.06 62.50 31.31
CA LEU A 315 -32.79 63.90 31.02
C LEU A 315 -33.87 64.54 30.13
N GLN A 316 -34.33 63.86 29.07
CA GLN A 316 -35.43 64.35 28.22
C GLN A 316 -36.77 64.45 28.95
N ARG A 317 -37.02 63.56 29.93
CA ARG A 317 -38.24 63.60 30.76
C ARG A 317 -38.22 64.74 31.78
N GLY A 318 -37.03 65.17 32.22
CA GLY A 318 -36.81 66.32 33.10
C GLY A 318 -37.07 67.68 32.42
N GLU A 319 -36.77 67.81 31.13
CA GLU A 319 -37.01 69.05 30.36
C GLU A 319 -38.50 69.28 30.06
N ARG A 320 -39.30 68.21 29.90
CA ARG A 320 -40.74 68.32 29.60
C ARG A 320 -41.61 68.75 30.79
N HIS A 321 -41.08 68.78 32.01
CA HIS A 321 -41.85 69.09 33.23
C HIS A 321 -41.72 70.54 33.74
N SER A 322 -41.00 71.43 33.05
CA SER A 322 -40.85 72.84 33.50
C SER A 322 -41.60 73.86 32.66
N LEU A 323 -42.89 73.66 32.33
CA LEU A 323 -43.74 74.73 31.82
C LEU A 323 -45.24 74.50 32.13
N ARG A 324 -45.75 75.06 33.24
CA ARG A 324 -47.09 75.70 33.36
C ARG A 324 -47.41 76.13 34.79
N GLY A 325 -47.76 77.40 34.97
CA GLY A 325 -48.38 77.87 36.22
C GLY A 325 -48.40 79.39 36.43
N VAL A 326 -48.82 80.17 35.44
CA VAL A 326 -49.25 81.57 35.65
C VAL A 326 -50.48 81.55 36.56
N ARG A 327 -50.48 82.31 37.65
CA ARG A 327 -51.73 82.66 38.36
C ARG A 327 -51.69 84.13 38.79
N ALA A 328 -52.42 84.94 38.05
CA ALA A 328 -52.88 86.25 38.48
C ALA A 328 -53.95 86.07 39.58
N HIS A 329 -53.95 86.92 40.61
CA HIS A 329 -55.19 87.29 41.30
C HIS A 329 -55.11 88.69 41.91
N ARG A 330 -56.27 89.34 41.86
CA ARG A 330 -56.61 90.75 42.03
C ARG A 330 -56.99 91.06 43.49
N SER A 331 -56.89 92.35 43.85
CA SER A 331 -57.19 93.04 45.12
C SER A 331 -58.60 92.86 45.73
N VAL A 332 -58.71 92.90 47.07
CA VAL A 332 -59.66 93.63 47.98
C VAL A 332 -59.02 93.50 49.40
N ALA A 333 -58.89 94.47 50.32
CA ALA A 333 -59.63 95.67 50.69
C ALA A 333 -58.71 96.87 50.98
#